data_AF-A0A6B9Y8U3-F1
#
_entry.id   AF-A0A6B9Y8U3-F1
#
_cell.length_a   1.000
_cell.length_b   1.000
_cell.length_c   1.000
_cell.angle_alpha   90.00
_cell.angle_beta   90.00
_cell.angle_gamma   90.00
#
_symmetry.space_group_name_H-M   'P 1'
#
loop_
_entity.id
_entity.type
_entity.pdbx_description
1 polymer ?
#
loop_
_entity_poly.entity_id
_entity_poly.type
_entity_poly.pdbx_seq_one_letter_code
_entity_poly.pdbx_strand_id
1 'polypeptide(L)'
;MDDGLERALRRGLRRAGREFETARRAYRSGVEDADPGADDPAADRSGADRFDLPTDADGNARIVCRRYAETRAVPVAEDGTPACFDADHPDCAGCLEDVREGRIETW
;
A
#
# COMPACT_ATOMS: atom_id res chain seq x y z
N MET A 1 12.58 -45.45 -10.94
CA MET A 1 11.71 -44.29 -10.69
C MET A 1 12.60 -43.09 -10.81
N ASP A 2 12.51 -42.52 -11.98
CA ASP A 2 13.51 -41.73 -12.69
C ASP A 2 13.63 -40.30 -12.17
N ASP A 3 14.88 -39.83 -12.23
CA ASP A 3 15.33 -38.44 -12.10
C ASP A 3 14.59 -37.48 -13.04
N GLY A 4 14.34 -36.24 -12.60
CA GLY A 4 13.95 -35.17 -13.53
C GLY A 4 12.83 -34.22 -13.10
N LEU A 5 12.75 -33.83 -11.82
CA LEU A 5 12.00 -32.62 -11.43
C LEU A 5 12.93 -31.44 -11.11
N GLU A 6 14.14 -31.45 -11.66
CA GLU A 6 14.94 -30.25 -11.84
C GLU A 6 14.83 -29.84 -13.32
N ARG A 7 14.39 -28.60 -13.59
CA ARG A 7 14.53 -27.87 -14.88
C ARG A 7 13.48 -28.09 -15.99
N ALA A 8 12.23 -27.74 -15.72
CA ALA A 8 11.30 -27.17 -16.72
C ALA A 8 10.24 -26.38 -15.92
N LEU A 9 10.17 -25.06 -15.90
CA LEU A 9 9.83 -24.22 -17.04
C LEU A 9 10.07 -22.75 -16.65
N ARG A 10 11.29 -22.25 -16.87
CA ARG A 10 11.52 -20.82 -17.04
C ARG A 10 10.79 -20.34 -18.29
N ARG A 11 10.09 -19.18 -18.19
CA ARG A 11 9.75 -18.16 -19.22
C ARG A 11 8.27 -17.95 -19.50
N GLY A 12 7.83 -16.70 -19.29
CA GLY A 12 6.55 -16.14 -19.73
C GLY A 12 5.49 -16.30 -18.66
N LEU A 13 5.03 -15.24 -18.02
CA LEU A 13 4.19 -14.24 -18.67
C LEU A 13 4.49 -12.83 -18.15
N ARG A 14 5.08 -12.00 -19.01
CA ARG A 14 4.82 -10.56 -18.95
C ARG A 14 3.32 -10.37 -19.24
N ARG A 15 2.58 -9.83 -18.27
CA ARG A 15 1.26 -9.15 -18.33
C ARG A 15 0.58 -9.47 -16.99
N ALA A 16 0.13 -8.53 -16.19
CA ALA A 16 -0.41 -7.25 -16.57
C ALA A 16 -0.18 -6.24 -15.44
N GLY A 17 0.57 -5.18 -15.75
CA GLY A 17 0.35 -3.90 -15.10
C GLY A 17 -1.05 -3.44 -15.50
N ARG A 18 -2.03 -3.77 -14.68
CA ARG A 18 -3.34 -3.12 -14.70
C ARG A 18 -3.47 -2.44 -13.36
N GLU A 19 -3.15 -1.16 -13.40
CA GLU A 19 -3.81 -0.08 -12.68
C GLU A 19 -4.76 -0.59 -11.59
N PHE A 20 -4.31 -0.52 -10.35
CA PHE A 20 -5.23 -0.31 -9.23
C PHE A 20 -5.55 1.19 -9.10
N GLU A 21 -5.86 1.83 -10.24
CA GLU A 21 -6.89 2.86 -10.27
C GLU A 21 -8.22 2.11 -10.30
N THR A 22 -8.80 1.81 -9.13
CA THR A 22 -10.24 1.63 -8.86
C THR A 22 -10.40 0.76 -7.61
N ALA A 23 -10.17 1.37 -6.45
CA ALA A 23 -10.75 0.88 -5.19
C ALA A 23 -11.27 2.04 -4.30
N ARG A 24 -11.56 3.22 -4.85
CA ARG A 24 -12.31 4.27 -4.11
C ARG A 24 -13.17 5.18 -5.01
N ARG A 25 -13.94 4.58 -5.92
CA ARG A 25 -15.08 5.26 -6.58
C ARG A 25 -16.36 4.45 -6.49
N ALA A 26 -16.72 4.11 -5.26
CA ALA A 26 -18.08 3.87 -4.80
C ALA A 26 -18.06 4.43 -3.37
N TYR A 27 -18.70 5.54 -2.99
CA TYR A 27 -20.01 6.06 -3.35
C TYR A 27 -20.01 7.60 -3.36
N ARG A 28 -20.26 8.20 -4.53
CA ARG A 28 -20.62 9.63 -4.69
C ARG A 28 -21.96 9.76 -5.44
N SER A 29 -22.87 8.82 -5.23
CA SER A 29 -24.24 8.92 -5.74
C SER A 29 -25.15 8.16 -4.79
N GLY A 30 -25.92 8.92 -4.02
CA GLY A 30 -26.65 8.48 -2.82
C GLY A 30 -26.63 9.56 -1.75
N VAL A 31 -26.65 10.84 -2.16
CA VAL A 31 -26.88 11.97 -1.26
C VAL A 31 -28.38 12.18 -1.31
N GLU A 32 -29.08 11.57 -0.37
CA GLU A 32 -30.42 11.87 0.13
C GLU A 32 -30.74 10.69 1.07
N ASP A 33 -30.74 10.94 2.39
CA ASP A 33 -31.03 9.98 3.48
C ASP A 33 -29.90 9.06 4.02
N ALA A 34 -28.63 9.49 3.96
CA ALA A 34 -27.55 8.84 4.72
C ALA A 34 -27.15 9.66 5.95
N ASP A 35 -27.22 9.00 7.11
CA ASP A 35 -26.73 9.42 8.42
C ASP A 35 -25.32 10.06 8.33
N PRO A 36 -25.06 11.27 8.88
CA PRO A 36 -23.79 11.99 8.74
C PRO A 36 -22.68 11.42 9.65
N GLY A 37 -22.41 10.11 9.51
CA GLY A 37 -21.40 9.39 10.27
C GLY A 37 -20.53 8.44 9.45
N ALA A 38 -20.59 8.50 8.11
CA ALA A 38 -19.87 7.57 7.23
C ALA A 38 -19.24 8.25 5.99
N ASP A 39 -18.54 9.35 6.21
CA ASP A 39 -17.44 9.80 5.37
C ASP A 39 -16.19 9.68 6.26
N ASP A 40 -15.06 9.11 5.80
CA ASP A 40 -13.80 9.22 6.55
C ASP A 40 -12.90 10.31 5.92
N PRO A 41 -13.07 11.59 6.33
CA PRO A 41 -12.37 12.74 5.77
C PRO A 41 -10.93 12.91 6.27
N ALA A 42 -10.42 12.05 7.16
CA ALA A 42 -9.05 12.16 7.64
C ALA A 42 -8.49 10.78 8.04
N ALA A 43 -8.25 9.91 7.05
CA ALA A 43 -7.22 8.89 7.24
C ALA A 43 -5.97 9.61 7.76
N ASP A 44 -5.48 9.18 8.93
CA ASP A 44 -4.33 9.82 9.57
C ASP A 44 -3.13 9.75 8.63
N ARG A 45 -2.58 10.93 8.30
CA ARG A 45 -1.42 11.12 7.42
C ARG A 45 -0.25 11.76 8.17
N SER A 46 -0.41 12.01 9.47
CA SER A 46 0.60 12.70 10.29
C SER A 46 1.92 11.94 10.35
N GLY A 47 1.90 10.63 10.11
CA GLY A 47 3.09 9.81 10.01
C GLY A 47 3.98 10.19 8.83
N ALA A 48 3.43 10.61 7.70
CA ALA A 48 4.23 10.93 6.52
C ALA A 48 5.21 12.09 6.82
N ASP A 49 4.73 13.16 7.44
CA ASP A 49 5.58 14.28 7.86
C ASP A 49 6.53 13.87 8.99
N ARG A 50 6.06 13.06 9.96
CA ARG A 50 6.85 12.63 11.11
C ARG A 50 8.07 11.77 10.72
N PHE A 51 7.92 10.93 9.71
CA PHE A 51 8.95 10.01 9.23
C PHE A 51 9.63 10.51 7.93
N ASP A 52 9.48 11.80 7.62
CA ASP A 52 10.10 12.47 6.47
C ASP A 52 9.82 11.74 5.12
N LEU A 53 8.63 11.16 4.97
CA LEU A 53 8.24 10.44 3.77
C LEU A 53 7.79 11.43 2.67
N PRO A 54 8.20 11.23 1.40
CA PRO A 54 7.66 12.01 0.30
C PRO A 54 6.17 11.75 0.14
N THR A 55 5.40 12.81 -0.11
CA THR A 55 3.93 12.74 -0.21
C THR A 55 3.41 13.07 -1.61
N ASP A 56 2.19 12.63 -1.91
CA ASP A 56 1.42 13.10 -3.05
C ASP A 56 0.62 14.38 -2.74
N ALA A 57 -0.20 14.83 -3.69
CA ALA A 57 -1.01 16.04 -3.52
C ALA A 57 -2.09 15.90 -2.43
N ASP A 58 -2.44 14.66 -2.06
CA ASP A 58 -3.43 14.33 -1.03
C ASP A 58 -2.77 14.04 0.34
N GLY A 59 -1.45 14.19 0.44
CA GLY A 59 -0.66 13.95 1.65
C GLY A 59 -0.37 12.47 1.92
N ASN A 60 -0.61 11.57 0.96
CA ASN A 60 -0.30 10.15 1.14
C ASN A 60 1.18 9.90 0.91
N ALA A 61 1.80 9.06 1.74
CA ALA A 61 3.20 8.70 1.59
C ALA A 61 3.43 7.84 0.34
N ARG A 62 4.44 8.21 -0.45
CA ARG A 62 4.91 7.51 -1.64
C ARG A 62 5.96 6.47 -1.23
N ILE A 63 5.52 5.23 -1.07
CA ILE A 63 6.37 4.10 -0.63
C ILE A 63 6.37 2.96 -1.65
N VAL A 64 7.40 2.12 -1.62
CA VAL A 64 7.46 0.87 -2.38
C VAL A 64 7.04 -0.30 -1.50
N CYS A 65 5.97 -0.99 -1.89
CA CYS A 65 5.47 -2.15 -1.19
C CYS A 65 6.33 -3.39 -1.54
N ARG A 66 7.11 -3.88 -0.57
CA ARG A 66 7.94 -5.08 -0.75
C ARG A 66 7.15 -6.38 -0.97
N ARG A 67 5.93 -6.50 -0.44
CA ARG A 67 5.06 -7.69 -0.62
C ARG A 67 4.66 -7.89 -2.08
N TYR A 68 4.28 -6.80 -2.74
CA TYR A 68 3.74 -6.83 -4.10
C TYR A 68 4.73 -6.29 -5.15
N ALA A 69 5.88 -5.80 -4.70
CA ALA A 69 6.91 -5.15 -5.53
C ALA A 69 6.33 -4.01 -6.38
N GLU A 70 5.55 -3.12 -5.77
CA GLU A 70 4.87 -2.02 -6.46
C GLU A 70 4.94 -0.71 -5.69
N THR A 71 4.89 0.40 -6.42
CA THR A 71 4.78 1.75 -5.86
C THR A 71 3.36 2.01 -5.36
N ARG A 72 3.23 2.55 -4.16
CA ARG A 72 1.93 2.94 -3.57
C ARG A 72 1.98 4.36 -3.02
N ALA A 73 0.83 5.02 -3.05
CA ALA A 73 0.55 6.23 -2.29
C ALA A 73 -0.50 5.86 -1.23
N VAL A 74 -0.11 5.85 0.05
CA VAL A 74 -1.00 5.45 1.16
C VAL A 74 -0.89 6.39 2.36
N PRO A 75 -1.98 6.62 3.11
CA PRO A 75 -1.90 7.26 4.42
C PRO A 75 -0.99 6.48 5.35
N VAL A 76 -0.20 7.20 6.15
CA VAL A 76 0.65 6.65 7.20
C VAL A 76 0.25 7.33 8.50
N ALA A 77 -0.20 6.52 9.46
CA ALA A 77 -0.61 7.00 10.77
C ALA A 77 0.59 7.51 11.58
N GLU A 78 0.33 8.26 12.64
CA GLU A 78 1.36 8.86 13.50
C GLU A 78 2.41 7.84 14.01
N ASP A 79 1.99 6.60 14.23
CA ASP A 79 2.87 5.51 14.70
C ASP A 79 3.71 4.86 13.60
N GLY A 80 3.57 5.32 12.35
CA GLY A 80 4.28 4.82 11.18
C GLY A 80 3.55 3.71 10.43
N THR A 81 2.35 3.32 10.88
CA THR A 81 1.57 2.25 10.26
C THR A 81 0.94 2.71 8.94
N PRO A 82 1.31 2.11 7.79
CA PRO A 82 0.65 2.40 6.52
C PRO A 82 -0.77 1.83 6.52
N ALA A 83 -1.72 2.50 5.87
CA ALA A 83 -3.11 2.03 5.78
C ALA A 83 -3.29 0.65 5.12
N CYS A 84 -2.28 0.19 4.37
CA CYS A 84 -2.27 -1.14 3.75
C CYS A 84 -1.51 -2.20 4.57
N PHE A 85 -1.19 -1.92 5.84
CA PHE A 85 -0.51 -2.85 6.73
C PHE A 85 -1.35 -4.11 6.97
N ASP A 86 -0.67 -5.25 7.01
CA ASP A 86 -1.25 -6.58 7.25
C ASP A 86 -0.38 -7.27 8.31
N ALA A 87 -0.94 -7.50 9.51
CA ALA A 87 -0.20 -8.05 10.65
C ALA A 87 0.22 -9.52 10.43
N ASP A 88 -0.43 -10.24 9.51
CA ASP A 88 -0.17 -11.64 9.24
C ASP A 88 0.92 -11.83 8.17
N HIS A 89 1.50 -10.75 7.64
CA HIS A 89 2.49 -10.82 6.57
C HIS A 89 3.86 -10.24 6.98
N PRO A 90 4.97 -11.03 6.92
CA PRO A 90 6.29 -10.59 7.41
C PRO A 90 6.84 -9.38 6.63
N ASP A 91 6.55 -9.29 5.35
CA ASP A 91 6.89 -8.10 4.54
C ASP A 91 6.21 -6.81 5.01
N CYS A 92 5.00 -6.90 5.58
CA CYS A 92 4.31 -5.73 6.11
C CYS A 92 4.89 -5.31 7.46
N ALA A 93 5.31 -6.26 8.30
CA ALA A 93 6.06 -5.97 9.53
C ALA A 93 7.38 -5.25 9.21
N GLY A 94 8.16 -5.77 8.26
CA GLY A 94 9.41 -5.13 7.83
C GLY A 94 9.18 -3.73 7.22
N CYS A 95 8.10 -3.53 6.46
CA CYS A 95 7.72 -2.21 5.96
C CYS A 95 7.49 -1.20 7.10
N LEU A 96 6.78 -1.60 8.16
CA LEU A 96 6.54 -0.75 9.33
C LEU A 96 7.85 -0.41 10.06
N GLU A 97 8.74 -1.39 10.24
CA GLU A 97 10.07 -1.17 10.82
C GLU A 97 10.89 -0.20 9.96
N ASP A 98 10.92 -0.40 8.65
CA ASP A 98 11.67 0.44 7.72
C ASP A 98 11.11 1.88 7.66
N VAL A 99 9.80 2.09 7.80
CA VAL A 99 9.19 3.43 7.93
C VAL A 99 9.68 4.11 9.21
N ARG A 100 9.60 3.42 10.36
CA ARG A 100 10.01 3.97 11.66
C ARG A 100 11.50 4.27 11.73
N GLU A 101 12.31 3.52 10.98
CA GLU A 101 13.75 3.68 10.91
C GLU A 101 14.21 4.61 9.76
N GLY A 102 13.29 5.13 8.94
CA GLY A 102 13.61 5.98 7.79
C GLY A 102 14.41 5.26 6.69
N ARG A 103 14.30 3.93 6.61
CA ARG A 103 14.99 3.08 5.63
C ARG A 103 14.08 2.60 4.49
N ILE A 104 12.80 2.95 4.54
CA ILE A 104 11.81 2.51 3.55
C ILE A 104 12.15 3.05 2.15
N GLU A 105 11.94 2.21 1.14
CA GLU A 105 12.07 2.63 -0.26
C GLU A 105 10.90 3.54 -0.68
N THR A 106 11.21 4.66 -1.33
CA THR A 106 10.27 5.71 -1.75
C THR A 106 10.45 6.08 -3.23
N TRP A 107 9.50 6.82 -3.81
CA TRP A 107 9.48 7.18 -5.24
C TRP A 107 8.84 8.54 -5.52
#